data_AF-A0A7W7ZJR3-F1
#
_entry.id   AF-A0A7W7ZJR3-F1
#
_cell.length_a   1.000
_cell.length_b   1.000
_cell.length_c   1.000
_cell.angle_alpha   90.00
_cell.angle_beta   90.00
_cell.angle_gamma   90.00
#
_symmetry.space_group_name_H-M   'P 1'
#
loop_
_entity.id
_entity.type
_entity.pdbx_description
1 polymer ?
#
loop_
_entity_poly.entity_id
_entity_poly.type
_entity_poly.pdbx_seq_one_letter_code
_entity_poly.pdbx_strand_id
1 'polypeptide(L)'
;MPSVIFDTVLYTAEVINTPSRVAMDLSRARERLTGIAVRPIERKAEAVLEEIRLRDEARRREILEKPGCSPENRPAVDPAYFQTYQFYQARKKDVSDPTSLIVVDEADRLQMNSLEQVRSIFDSGGMILIGMPGIEKRIARFPQLYSRIGFVHEFRPLGSAEVQDLLEQRWAPPGVTLPRAAFTPEVVARLIRMTSGNLRLLTRLLTQIERVLTVNDADVISVEIVEAARDSLVIGQA
;
A
#
# COMPACT_ATOMS: atom_id res chain seq x y z
N MET A 1 18.35 10.53 -9.06
CA MET A 1 16.99 10.06 -8.74
C MET A 1 16.97 9.76 -7.25
N PRO A 2 16.18 10.47 -6.42
CA PRO A 2 16.02 10.07 -5.02
C PRO A 2 15.53 8.63 -4.98
N SER A 3 16.23 7.76 -4.26
CA SER A 3 15.79 6.39 -4.03
C SER A 3 14.48 6.46 -3.25
N VAL A 4 13.37 6.05 -3.86
CA VAL A 4 12.11 5.89 -3.15
C VAL A 4 12.35 4.80 -2.09
N ILE A 5 12.37 5.19 -0.83
CA ILE A 5 12.48 4.27 0.30
C ILE A 5 11.07 3.78 0.57
N PHE A 6 10.82 2.49 0.30
CA PHE A 6 9.60 1.83 0.71
C PHE A 6 9.84 1.20 2.08
N ASP A 7 9.28 1.79 3.12
CA ASP A 7 9.45 1.38 4.53
C ASP A 7 8.11 1.11 5.23
N THR A 8 7.00 1.25 4.51
CA THR A 8 5.65 1.13 5.06
C THR A 8 4.96 -0.12 4.54
N VAL A 9 4.43 -0.95 5.45
CA VAL A 9 3.57 -2.09 5.14
C VAL A 9 2.11 -1.71 5.38
N LEU A 10 1.27 -1.86 4.36
CA LEU A 10 -0.19 -1.84 4.52
C LEU A 10 -0.72 -3.27 4.62
N TYR A 11 -1.48 -3.54 5.67
CA TYR A 11 -2.09 -4.84 5.92
C TYR A 11 -3.59 -4.67 6.22
N THR A 12 -4.45 -5.34 5.46
CA THR A 12 -5.91 -5.30 5.68
C THR A 12 -6.33 -6.60 6.38
N ALA A 13 -7.00 -6.48 7.52
CA ALA A 13 -7.41 -7.63 8.31
C ALA A 13 -8.55 -8.43 7.67
N GLU A 14 -8.31 -9.72 7.40
CA GLU A 14 -9.37 -10.61 6.92
C GLU A 14 -10.45 -10.85 7.99
N VAL A 15 -11.68 -11.11 7.50
CA VAL A 15 -12.84 -11.48 8.34
C VAL A 15 -12.54 -12.71 9.20
N ILE A 16 -11.86 -13.71 8.63
CA ILE A 16 -11.35 -14.88 9.36
C ILE A 16 -9.85 -14.71 9.51
N ASN A 17 -9.42 -14.26 10.69
CA ASN A 17 -8.02 -14.12 11.03
C ASN A 17 -7.64 -15.05 12.18
N THR A 18 -6.48 -15.71 12.04
CA THR A 18 -5.79 -16.40 13.13
C THR A 18 -4.45 -15.70 13.38
N PRO A 19 -3.91 -15.72 14.60
CA PRO A 19 -2.62 -15.10 14.90
C PRO A 19 -1.52 -15.57 13.96
N SER A 20 -1.44 -16.88 13.69
CA SER A 20 -0.44 -17.45 12.78
C SER A 20 -0.58 -16.95 11.35
N ARG A 21 -1.82 -16.78 10.86
CA ARG A 21 -2.06 -16.26 9.51
C ARG A 21 -1.65 -14.79 9.39
N VAL A 22 -2.04 -13.98 10.37
CA VAL A 22 -1.64 -12.57 10.46
C VAL A 22 -0.11 -12.45 10.48
N ALA A 23 0.57 -13.30 11.25
CA ALA A 23 2.02 -13.33 11.31
C ALA A 23 2.67 -13.67 9.97
N MET A 24 2.15 -14.70 9.29
CA MET A 24 2.63 -15.12 7.99
C MET A 24 2.43 -14.02 6.94
N ASP A 25 1.27 -13.38 6.92
CA ASP A 25 0.93 -12.34 5.94
C ASP A 25 1.78 -11.09 6.13
N LEU A 26 2.00 -10.68 7.40
CA LEU A 26 2.92 -9.58 7.72
C LEU A 26 4.37 -9.93 7.38
N SER A 27 4.85 -11.14 7.70
CA SER A 27 6.21 -11.58 7.32
C SER A 27 6.39 -11.52 5.81
N ARG A 28 5.43 -12.02 5.04
CA ARG A 28 5.46 -12.00 3.58
C ARG A 28 5.45 -10.57 3.03
N ALA A 29 4.69 -9.66 3.63
CA ALA A 29 4.67 -8.26 3.22
C ALA A 29 6.03 -7.57 3.49
N ARG A 30 6.64 -7.82 4.64
CA ARG A 30 7.97 -7.32 5.00
C ARG A 30 9.06 -7.90 4.10
N GLU A 31 9.03 -9.20 3.83
CA GLU A 31 9.94 -9.85 2.87
C GLU A 31 9.88 -9.22 1.48
N ARG A 32 8.69 -8.80 1.02
CA ARG A 32 8.55 -8.08 -0.26
C ARG A 32 9.25 -6.72 -0.22
N LEU A 33 9.14 -5.98 0.87
CA LEU A 33 9.85 -4.70 1.05
C LEU A 33 11.36 -4.91 1.10
N THR A 34 11.84 -5.87 1.88
CA THR A 34 13.25 -6.26 1.92
C THR A 34 13.75 -6.65 0.54
N GLY A 35 12.97 -7.43 -0.22
CA GLY A 35 13.28 -7.78 -1.60
C GLY A 35 13.43 -6.55 -2.49
N ILE A 36 12.56 -5.54 -2.36
CA ILE A 36 12.69 -4.27 -3.10
C ILE A 36 13.97 -3.52 -2.70
N ALA A 37 14.31 -3.47 -1.42
CA ALA A 37 15.52 -2.84 -0.92
C ALA A 37 16.80 -3.55 -1.39
N VAL A 38 16.75 -4.87 -1.55
CA VAL A 38 17.90 -5.70 -1.99
C VAL A 38 18.11 -5.64 -3.51
N ARG A 39 17.07 -5.45 -4.33
CA ARG A 39 17.14 -5.43 -5.82
C ARG A 39 18.29 -4.60 -6.41
N PRO A 40 18.61 -3.38 -5.94
CA PRO A 40 19.75 -2.62 -6.47
C PRO A 40 21.09 -3.33 -6.28
N ILE A 41 21.24 -4.07 -5.18
CA ILE A 41 22.43 -4.88 -4.89
C ILE A 41 22.46 -6.09 -5.83
N GLU A 42 21.31 -6.74 -6.07
CA GLU A 42 21.21 -7.89 -6.98
C GLU A 42 21.60 -7.51 -8.41
N ARG A 43 21.05 -6.41 -8.94
CA ARG A 43 21.39 -5.93 -10.29
C ARG A 43 22.87 -5.63 -10.46
N LYS A 44 23.49 -5.04 -9.42
CA LYS A 44 24.94 -4.79 -9.41
C LYS A 44 25.72 -6.10 -9.34
N ALA A 45 25.29 -7.04 -8.50
CA ALA A 45 25.92 -8.35 -8.38
C ALA A 45 25.87 -9.11 -9.71
N GLU A 46 24.71 -9.15 -10.35
CA GLU A 46 24.52 -9.80 -11.65
C GLU A 46 25.43 -9.20 -12.73
N ALA A 47 25.47 -7.88 -12.86
CA ALA A 47 26.33 -7.22 -13.84
C ALA A 47 27.81 -7.54 -13.63
N VAL A 48 28.30 -7.43 -12.39
CA VAL A 48 29.73 -7.67 -12.07
C VAL A 48 30.09 -9.15 -12.20
N LEU A 49 29.23 -10.06 -11.74
CA LEU A 49 29.46 -11.50 -11.87
C LEU A 49 29.43 -11.95 -13.33
N GLU A 50 28.56 -11.34 -14.15
CA GLU A 50 28.49 -11.63 -15.58
C GLU A 50 29.74 -11.13 -16.32
N GLU A 51 30.25 -9.94 -15.98
CA GLU A 51 31.53 -9.45 -16.53
C GLU A 51 32.70 -10.39 -16.19
N ILE A 52 32.78 -10.87 -14.94
CA ILE A 52 33.79 -11.86 -14.53
C ILE A 52 33.60 -13.16 -15.31
N ARG A 53 32.35 -13.63 -15.48
CA ARG A 53 32.04 -14.85 -16.22
C ARG A 53 32.49 -14.76 -17.68
N LEU A 54 32.15 -13.66 -18.37
CA LEU A 54 32.54 -13.45 -19.77
C LEU A 54 34.07 -13.37 -19.94
N ARG A 55 34.76 -12.70 -19.01
CA ARG A 55 36.22 -12.62 -18.97
C ARG A 55 36.85 -14.01 -18.78
N ASP A 56 36.35 -14.80 -17.84
CA ASP A 56 36.86 -16.14 -17.55
C ASP A 56 36.59 -17.12 -18.70
N GLU A 57 35.43 -17.02 -19.34
CA GLU A 57 35.10 -17.80 -20.54
C GLU A 57 35.98 -17.45 -21.74
N ALA A 58 36.28 -16.17 -21.96
CA ALA A 58 37.22 -15.73 -22.99
C ALA A 58 38.62 -16.28 -22.73
N ARG A 59 39.12 -16.15 -21.49
CA ARG A 59 40.42 -16.70 -21.06
C ARG A 59 40.47 -18.23 -21.22
N ARG A 60 39.38 -18.93 -20.89
CA ARG A 60 39.29 -20.39 -21.07
C ARG A 60 39.34 -20.78 -22.55
N ARG A 61 38.63 -20.06 -23.43
CA ARG A 61 38.68 -20.29 -24.88
C ARG A 61 40.09 -20.11 -25.42
N GLU A 62 40.78 -19.03 -25.06
CA GLU A 62 42.17 -18.79 -25.47
C GLU A 62 43.13 -19.91 -25.02
N ILE A 63 42.89 -20.52 -23.86
CA ILE A 63 43.71 -21.65 -23.37
C ILE A 63 43.38 -22.92 -24.17
N LEU A 64 42.10 -23.23 -24.36
CA LEU A 64 41.65 -24.43 -25.08
C LEU A 64 42.02 -24.43 -26.56
N GLU A 65 42.08 -23.26 -27.20
CA GLU A 65 42.47 -23.10 -28.61
C GLU A 65 43.98 -23.28 -28.85
N LYS A 66 44.82 -23.33 -27.79
CA LYS A 66 46.25 -23.57 -27.93
C LYS A 66 46.54 -25.04 -28.27
N PRO A 67 47.34 -25.34 -29.33
CA PRO A 67 47.71 -26.69 -29.69
C PRO A 67 48.40 -27.43 -28.52
N GLY A 68 47.89 -28.61 -28.16
CA GLY A 68 48.43 -29.45 -27.07
C GLY A 68 47.68 -29.39 -25.74
N CYS A 69 46.55 -28.67 -25.64
CA CYS A 69 45.75 -28.65 -24.41
C CYS A 69 44.94 -29.94 -24.20
N SER A 70 45.20 -30.62 -23.08
CA SER A 70 44.44 -31.78 -22.57
C SER A 70 43.28 -31.32 -21.67
N PRO A 71 42.16 -32.06 -21.57
CA PRO A 71 41.08 -31.81 -20.59
C PRO A 71 41.55 -31.71 -19.14
N GLU A 72 42.71 -32.27 -18.81
CA GLU A 72 43.35 -32.21 -17.48
C GLU A 72 43.97 -30.83 -17.18
N ASN A 73 44.26 -30.02 -18.22
CA ASN A 73 44.83 -28.68 -18.11
C ASN A 73 43.75 -27.58 -18.00
N ARG A 74 42.52 -27.93 -17.61
CA ARG A 74 41.46 -26.93 -17.40
C ARG A 74 41.89 -25.95 -16.32
N PRO A 75 41.88 -24.63 -16.59
CA PRO A 75 42.18 -23.65 -15.56
C PRO A 75 41.15 -23.76 -14.43
N ALA A 76 41.62 -23.67 -13.19
CA ALA A 76 40.75 -23.59 -12.02
C ALA A 76 39.76 -22.41 -12.17
N VAL A 77 38.59 -22.51 -11.54
CA VAL A 77 37.65 -21.39 -11.44
C VAL A 77 38.38 -20.24 -10.74
N ASP A 78 38.38 -19.04 -11.31
CA ASP A 78 39.07 -17.89 -10.74
C ASP A 78 38.49 -17.61 -9.33
N PRO A 79 39.31 -17.53 -8.27
CA PRO A 79 38.86 -17.17 -6.93
C PRO A 79 38.06 -15.85 -6.91
N ALA A 80 38.30 -14.94 -7.86
CA ALA A 80 37.63 -13.65 -7.96
C ALA A 80 36.11 -13.76 -8.11
N TYR A 81 35.60 -14.74 -8.87
CA TYR A 81 34.15 -14.96 -9.00
C TYR A 81 33.54 -15.34 -7.65
N PHE A 82 34.13 -16.34 -6.98
CA PHE A 82 33.61 -16.85 -5.72
C PHE A 82 33.71 -15.81 -4.59
N GLN A 83 34.82 -15.07 -4.51
CA GLN A 83 34.99 -13.97 -3.55
C GLN A 83 33.98 -12.85 -3.79
N THR A 84 33.76 -12.47 -5.05
CA THR A 84 32.78 -11.44 -5.42
C THR A 84 31.35 -11.88 -5.11
N TYR A 85 31.01 -13.14 -5.41
CA TYR A 85 29.74 -13.73 -5.05
C TYR A 85 29.52 -13.70 -3.53
N GLN A 86 30.51 -14.13 -2.73
CA GLN A 86 30.44 -14.08 -1.28
C GLN A 86 30.26 -12.65 -0.75
N PHE A 87 30.97 -11.67 -1.34
CA PHE A 87 30.82 -10.26 -0.98
C PHE A 87 29.40 -9.76 -1.21
N TYR A 88 28.79 -10.02 -2.36
CA TYR A 88 27.42 -9.62 -2.62
C TYR A 88 26.42 -10.37 -1.74
N GLN A 89 26.65 -11.65 -1.44
CA GLN A 89 25.79 -12.40 -0.53
C GLN A 89 25.85 -11.89 0.92
N ALA A 90 27.04 -11.49 1.38
CA ALA A 90 27.19 -10.81 2.67
C ALA A 90 26.40 -9.49 2.67
N ARG A 91 26.58 -8.65 1.63
CA ARG A 91 25.84 -7.39 1.51
C ARG A 91 24.32 -7.57 1.46
N LYS A 92 23.81 -8.61 0.81
CA LYS A 92 22.37 -8.92 0.81
C LYS A 92 21.88 -9.26 2.22
N LYS A 93 22.66 -10.02 2.99
CA LYS A 93 22.34 -10.39 4.37
C LYS A 93 22.43 -9.21 5.34
N ASP A 94 23.31 -8.25 5.07
CA ASP A 94 23.47 -7.03 5.88
C ASP A 94 22.31 -6.03 5.67
N VAL A 95 21.46 -6.24 4.66
CA VAL A 95 20.25 -5.43 4.50
C VAL A 95 19.27 -5.80 5.60
N SER A 96 19.19 -4.94 6.62
CA SER A 96 18.14 -5.00 7.63
C SER A 96 16.76 -4.85 6.99
N ASP A 97 15.74 -5.37 7.66
CA ASP A 97 14.36 -5.09 7.31
C ASP A 97 14.13 -3.56 7.28
N PRO A 98 13.71 -3.01 6.13
CA PRO A 98 13.48 -1.58 5.98
C PRO A 98 12.17 -1.11 6.62
N THR A 99 11.33 -2.01 7.14
CA THR A 99 9.99 -1.68 7.65
C THR A 99 10.08 -0.77 8.88
N SER A 100 9.64 0.47 8.73
CA SER A 100 9.57 1.48 9.79
C SER A 100 8.15 1.70 10.31
N LEU A 101 7.14 1.38 9.48
CA LEU A 101 5.73 1.61 9.75
C LEU A 101 4.85 0.44 9.28
N ILE A 102 3.96 -0.01 10.14
CA ILE A 102 2.87 -0.92 9.77
C ILE A 102 1.53 -0.21 9.93
N VAL A 103 0.78 -0.13 8.84
CA VAL A 103 -0.61 0.35 8.81
C VAL A 103 -1.53 -0.85 8.70
N VAL A 104 -2.34 -1.08 9.72
CA VAL A 104 -3.36 -2.13 9.76
C VAL A 104 -4.71 -1.51 9.49
N ASP A 105 -5.30 -1.84 8.35
CA ASP A 105 -6.67 -1.49 8.00
C ASP A 105 -7.66 -2.57 8.46
N GLU A 106 -8.91 -2.16 8.70
CA GLU A 106 -9.98 -2.99 9.27
C GLU A 106 -9.58 -3.69 10.58
N ALA A 107 -8.76 -3.02 11.40
CA ALA A 107 -8.20 -3.55 12.64
C ALA A 107 -9.27 -3.98 13.65
N ASP A 108 -10.51 -3.51 13.53
CA ASP A 108 -11.65 -3.93 14.35
C ASP A 108 -12.03 -5.41 14.16
N ARG A 109 -11.58 -6.01 13.04
CA ARG A 109 -11.72 -7.45 12.77
C ARG A 109 -10.68 -8.30 13.50
N LEU A 110 -9.55 -7.72 13.90
CA LEU A 110 -8.51 -8.49 14.55
C LEU A 110 -8.96 -8.95 15.94
N GLN A 111 -8.79 -10.25 16.19
CA GLN A 111 -8.97 -10.80 17.52
C GLN A 111 -7.85 -10.36 18.47
N MET A 112 -8.07 -10.54 19.76
CA MET A 112 -7.14 -10.13 20.82
C MET A 112 -5.74 -10.73 20.61
N ASN A 113 -5.66 -12.03 20.36
CA ASN A 113 -4.40 -12.74 20.12
C ASN A 113 -3.73 -12.27 18.81
N SER A 114 -4.54 -11.90 17.80
CA SER A 114 -4.03 -11.38 16.53
C SER A 114 -3.41 -9.99 16.72
N LEU A 115 -4.03 -9.12 17.52
CA LEU A 115 -3.47 -7.80 17.85
C LEU A 115 -2.15 -7.91 18.63
N GLU A 116 -2.09 -8.81 19.61
CA GLU A 116 -0.85 -9.10 20.33
C GLU A 116 0.23 -9.68 19.41
N GLN A 117 -0.17 -10.49 18.42
CA GLN A 117 0.75 -10.99 17.41
C GLN A 117 1.30 -9.86 16.52
N VAL A 118 0.46 -8.93 16.06
CA VAL A 118 0.92 -7.75 15.31
C VAL A 118 1.90 -6.94 16.15
N ARG A 119 1.57 -6.69 17.42
CA ARG A 119 2.46 -6.00 18.37
C ARG A 119 3.80 -6.74 18.52
N SER A 120 3.78 -8.05 18.71
CA SER A 120 4.98 -8.88 18.88
C SER A 120 5.88 -8.86 17.65
N ILE A 121 5.31 -8.79 16.45
CA ILE A 121 6.06 -8.78 15.18
C ILE A 121 6.80 -7.45 15.00
N PHE A 122 6.28 -6.38 15.60
CA PHE A 122 6.74 -5.03 15.37
C PHE A 122 6.93 -4.26 16.68
N ASP A 123 7.98 -4.65 17.41
CA ASP A 123 8.37 -3.99 18.66
C ASP A 123 9.26 -2.75 18.41
N SER A 124 9.89 -2.65 17.23
CA SER A 124 10.82 -1.58 16.86
C SER A 124 10.32 -0.78 15.64
N GLY A 125 9.27 0.03 15.82
CA GLY A 125 8.79 0.99 14.82
C GLY A 125 7.40 1.56 15.11
N GLY A 126 6.84 2.31 14.15
CA GLY A 126 5.49 2.87 14.24
C GLY A 126 4.38 1.90 13.82
N MET A 127 3.25 1.92 14.52
CA MET A 127 2.07 1.14 14.14
C MET A 127 0.84 2.04 14.10
N ILE A 128 0.08 1.98 13.02
CA ILE A 128 -1.21 2.67 12.85
C ILE A 128 -2.29 1.61 12.72
N LEU A 129 -3.31 1.70 13.56
CA LEU A 129 -4.49 0.85 13.49
C LEU A 129 -5.67 1.70 13.00
N ILE A 130 -6.26 1.31 11.88
CA ILE A 130 -7.45 1.92 11.29
C ILE A 130 -8.57 0.91 11.42
N GLY A 131 -9.73 1.33 11.93
CA GLY A 131 -10.86 0.44 12.11
C GLY A 131 -12.14 1.19 12.42
N MET A 132 -13.23 0.44 12.49
CA MET A 132 -14.55 0.98 12.79
C MET A 132 -14.69 1.48 14.25
N PRO A 133 -15.62 2.40 14.53
CA PRO A 133 -15.89 2.87 15.90
C PRO A 133 -16.15 1.72 16.87
N GLY A 134 -15.62 1.82 18.09
CA GLY A 134 -15.70 0.78 19.12
C GLY A 134 -14.42 -0.06 19.23
N ILE A 135 -13.50 0.01 18.26
CA ILE A 135 -12.18 -0.61 18.37
C ILE A 135 -11.40 -0.07 19.57
N GLU A 136 -11.55 1.21 19.91
CA GLU A 136 -10.87 1.86 21.04
C GLU A 136 -11.25 1.23 22.37
N LYS A 137 -12.56 0.95 22.58
CA LYS A 137 -13.06 0.27 23.79
C LYS A 137 -12.56 -1.17 23.87
N ARG A 138 -12.38 -1.82 22.71
CA ARG A 138 -11.83 -3.17 22.64
C ARG A 138 -10.35 -3.14 23.02
N ILE A 139 -9.56 -2.23 22.46
CA ILE A 139 -8.14 -2.11 22.74
C ILE A 139 -7.87 -1.68 24.19
N ALA A 140 -8.71 -0.83 24.78
CA ALA A 140 -8.61 -0.42 26.18
C ALA A 140 -8.66 -1.60 27.17
N ARG A 141 -9.20 -2.76 26.78
CA ARG A 141 -9.20 -3.99 27.59
C ARG A 141 -7.84 -4.69 27.61
N PHE A 142 -6.86 -4.24 26.83
CA PHE A 142 -5.50 -4.80 26.76
C PHE A 142 -4.48 -3.77 27.21
N PRO A 143 -4.10 -3.75 28.50
CA PRO A 143 -3.14 -2.76 29.02
C PRO A 143 -1.80 -2.77 28.28
N GLN A 144 -1.34 -3.93 27.80
CA GLN A 144 -0.06 -4.11 27.11
C GLN A 144 -0.01 -3.39 25.74
N LEU A 145 -1.11 -3.43 25.00
CA LEU A 145 -1.25 -2.72 23.72
C LEU A 145 -1.68 -1.26 23.93
N TYR A 146 -2.65 -1.03 24.83
CA TYR A 146 -3.18 0.30 25.09
C TYR A 146 -2.10 1.27 25.62
N SER A 147 -1.19 0.79 26.47
CA SER A 147 -0.04 1.58 26.94
C SER A 147 0.92 2.03 25.83
N ARG A 148 0.87 1.40 24.65
CA ARG A 148 1.69 1.74 23.48
C ARG A 148 0.95 2.64 22.48
N ILE A 149 -0.33 2.93 22.70
CA ILE A 149 -1.08 3.86 21.85
C ILE A 149 -0.72 5.28 22.27
N GLY A 150 0.05 5.98 21.43
CA GLY A 150 0.42 7.37 21.66
C GLY A 150 -0.66 8.38 21.26
N PHE A 151 -1.50 8.04 20.29
CA PHE A 151 -2.54 8.93 19.78
C PHE A 151 -3.76 8.13 19.29
N VAL A 152 -4.94 8.71 19.47
CA VAL A 152 -6.20 8.20 18.93
C VAL A 152 -6.87 9.35 18.19
N HIS A 153 -7.29 9.10 16.95
CA HIS A 153 -8.02 10.06 16.16
C HIS A 153 -9.35 9.46 15.70
N GLU A 154 -10.44 10.12 16.04
CA GLU A 154 -11.78 9.75 15.61
C GLU A 154 -12.14 10.56 14.37
N PHE A 155 -12.33 9.88 13.23
CA PHE A 155 -12.87 10.52 12.03
C PHE A 155 -14.38 10.68 12.17
N ARG A 156 -14.85 11.93 12.16
CA ARG A 156 -16.27 12.28 12.19
C ARG A 156 -16.81 12.52 10.78
N PRO A 157 -18.13 12.42 10.57
CA PRO A 157 -18.75 12.90 9.34
C PRO A 157 -18.37 14.37 9.10
N LEU A 158 -18.25 14.74 7.83
CA LEU A 158 -17.90 16.09 7.43
C LEU A 158 -19.00 17.08 7.86
N GLY A 159 -18.60 18.24 8.38
CA GLY A 159 -19.51 19.35 8.62
C GLY A 159 -20.05 19.92 7.32
N SER A 160 -21.18 20.63 7.38
CA SER A 160 -21.79 21.27 6.20
C SER A 160 -20.82 22.22 5.48
N ALA A 161 -20.01 22.97 6.24
CA ALA A 161 -18.99 23.87 5.70
C ALA A 161 -17.87 23.08 4.98
N GLU A 162 -17.41 21.98 5.55
CA GLU A 162 -16.36 21.15 4.93
C GLU A 162 -16.84 20.49 3.63
N VAL A 163 -18.09 20.04 3.58
CA VAL A 163 -18.69 19.51 2.35
C VAL A 163 -18.85 20.62 1.31
N GLN A 164 -19.28 21.81 1.72
CA GLN A 164 -19.37 22.97 0.84
C GLN A 164 -17.99 23.32 0.25
N ASP A 165 -16.95 23.42 1.09
CA ASP A 165 -15.59 23.71 0.66
C ASP A 165 -15.06 22.65 -0.32
N LEU A 166 -15.31 21.37 -0.07
CA LEU A 166 -14.95 20.29 -1.00
C LEU A 166 -15.62 20.44 -2.36
N LEU A 167 -16.92 20.76 -2.39
CA LEU A 167 -17.68 20.95 -3.62
C LEU A 167 -17.25 22.22 -4.37
N GLU A 168 -16.94 23.30 -3.65
CA GLU A 168 -16.41 24.55 -4.21
C GLU A 168 -15.00 24.36 -4.80
N GLN A 169 -14.14 23.60 -4.13
CA GLN A 169 -12.83 23.19 -4.64
C GLN A 169 -12.90 22.19 -5.80
N ARG A 170 -14.11 21.82 -6.23
CA ARG A 170 -14.36 20.88 -7.35
C ARG A 170 -13.75 19.51 -7.08
N TRP A 171 -13.70 19.11 -5.81
CA TRP A 171 -13.31 17.76 -5.47
C TRP A 171 -14.26 16.75 -6.13
N ALA A 172 -13.68 15.75 -6.78
CA ALA A 172 -14.40 14.63 -7.35
C ALA A 172 -13.70 13.32 -6.98
N PRO A 173 -14.45 12.23 -6.77
CA PRO A 173 -13.87 10.92 -6.58
C PRO A 173 -12.97 10.50 -7.75
N PRO A 174 -11.94 9.67 -7.53
CA PRO A 174 -11.11 9.16 -8.62
C PRO A 174 -11.95 8.51 -9.73
N GLY A 175 -11.72 8.94 -10.97
CA GLY A 175 -12.41 8.42 -12.14
C GLY A 175 -13.77 9.05 -12.43
N VAL A 176 -14.26 10.00 -11.62
CA VAL A 176 -15.51 10.75 -11.86
C VAL A 176 -15.19 12.09 -12.52
N THR A 177 -15.83 12.37 -13.65
CA THR A 177 -15.69 13.63 -14.37
C THR A 177 -16.99 14.42 -14.31
N LEU A 178 -16.96 15.55 -13.59
CA LEU A 178 -18.11 16.44 -13.48
C LEU A 178 -17.97 17.65 -14.41
N PRO A 179 -19.08 18.20 -14.94
CA PRO A 179 -19.05 19.38 -15.81
C PRO A 179 -18.35 20.56 -15.16
N ARG A 180 -17.62 21.38 -15.93
CA ARG A 180 -16.84 22.51 -15.37
C ARG A 180 -17.66 23.62 -14.73
N ALA A 181 -18.97 23.68 -14.97
CA ALA A 181 -19.85 24.64 -14.31
C ALA A 181 -19.83 24.44 -12.78
N ALA A 182 -19.85 25.54 -12.02
CA ALA A 182 -19.93 25.48 -10.57
C ALA A 182 -21.31 24.92 -10.13
N PHE A 183 -21.34 24.22 -9.00
CA PHE A 183 -22.60 23.80 -8.39
C PHE A 183 -23.38 25.03 -7.96
N THR A 184 -24.69 25.04 -8.20
CA THR A 184 -25.55 26.09 -7.66
C THR A 184 -25.68 25.92 -6.13
N PRO A 185 -25.91 27.02 -5.37
CA PRO A 185 -26.09 26.92 -3.92
C PRO A 185 -27.20 25.96 -3.50
N GLU A 186 -28.26 25.85 -4.31
CA GLU A 186 -29.36 24.92 -4.07
C GLU A 186 -28.91 23.47 -4.18
N VAL A 187 -28.12 23.14 -5.21
CA VAL A 187 -27.55 21.81 -5.41
C VAL A 187 -26.60 21.45 -4.26
N VAL A 188 -25.72 22.38 -3.87
CA VAL A 188 -24.81 22.18 -2.72
C VAL A 188 -25.61 21.90 -1.45
N ALA A 189 -26.62 22.71 -1.14
CA ALA A 189 -27.48 22.50 0.03
C ALA A 189 -28.23 21.16 -0.03
N ARG A 190 -28.60 20.68 -1.22
CA ARG A 190 -29.23 19.37 -1.41
C ARG A 190 -28.24 18.24 -1.13
N LEU A 191 -27.02 18.31 -1.69
CA LEU A 191 -25.96 17.32 -1.48
C LEU A 191 -25.57 17.22 0.01
N ILE A 192 -25.43 18.35 0.70
CA ILE A 192 -25.15 18.38 2.15
C ILE A 192 -26.25 17.66 2.93
N ARG A 193 -27.52 17.97 2.67
CA ARG A 193 -28.67 17.36 3.37
C ARG A 193 -28.82 15.87 3.09
N MET A 194 -28.55 15.42 1.87
CA MET A 194 -28.66 14.00 1.50
C MET A 194 -27.53 13.16 2.08
N THR A 195 -26.33 13.71 2.14
CA THR A 195 -25.14 12.96 2.56
C THR A 195 -24.92 13.04 4.06
N SER A 196 -25.41 14.09 4.72
CA SER A 196 -25.20 14.37 6.15
C SER A 196 -23.72 14.24 6.55
N GLY A 197 -22.81 14.68 5.67
CA GLY A 197 -21.37 14.58 5.89
C GLY A 197 -20.73 13.22 5.63
N ASN A 198 -21.51 12.20 5.24
CA ASN A 198 -20.98 10.87 4.92
C ASN A 198 -20.23 10.91 3.59
N LEU A 199 -18.91 10.98 3.65
CA LEU A 199 -18.04 11.06 2.48
C LEU A 199 -18.20 9.88 1.51
N ARG A 200 -18.48 8.67 2.01
CA ARG A 200 -18.72 7.49 1.17
C ARG A 200 -20.03 7.62 0.41
N LEU A 201 -21.08 8.14 1.05
CA LEU A 201 -22.34 8.42 0.38
C LEU A 201 -22.19 9.56 -0.63
N LEU A 202 -21.48 10.64 -0.28
CA LEU A 202 -21.16 11.73 -1.20
C LEU A 202 -20.42 11.23 -2.44
N THR A 203 -19.39 10.40 -2.25
CA THR A 203 -18.65 9.76 -3.34
C THR A 203 -19.57 8.98 -4.28
N ARG A 204 -20.40 8.10 -3.71
CA ARG A 204 -21.36 7.29 -4.49
C ARG A 204 -22.37 8.16 -5.23
N LEU A 205 -22.83 9.24 -4.62
CA LEU A 205 -23.78 10.18 -5.21
C LEU A 205 -23.16 10.96 -6.37
N LEU A 206 -21.94 11.47 -6.23
CA LEU A 206 -21.22 12.15 -7.32
C LEU A 206 -20.96 11.21 -8.51
N THR A 207 -20.59 9.95 -8.26
CA THR A 207 -20.47 8.93 -9.32
C THR A 207 -21.80 8.68 -10.03
N GLN A 208 -22.92 8.63 -9.30
CA GLN A 208 -24.22 8.49 -9.95
C GLN A 208 -24.65 9.75 -10.72
N ILE A 209 -24.30 10.94 -10.23
CA ILE A 209 -24.58 12.19 -10.94
C ILE A 209 -23.89 12.20 -12.32
N GLU A 210 -22.61 11.83 -12.39
CA GLU A 210 -21.91 11.67 -13.68
C GLU A 210 -22.64 10.68 -14.61
N ARG A 211 -23.06 9.53 -14.07
CA ARG A 211 -23.78 8.54 -14.85
C ARG A 211 -25.12 9.07 -15.38
N VAL A 212 -25.89 9.77 -14.54
CA VAL A 212 -27.18 10.36 -14.96
C VAL A 212 -26.96 11.46 -15.99
N LEU A 213 -25.95 12.32 -15.83
CA LEU A 213 -25.57 13.33 -16.82
C LEU A 213 -25.26 12.68 -18.17
N THR A 214 -24.44 11.64 -18.18
CA THR A 214 -24.02 10.92 -19.39
C THR A 214 -25.21 10.28 -20.11
N VAL A 215 -26.14 9.67 -19.37
CA VAL A 215 -27.34 9.04 -19.95
C VAL A 215 -28.30 10.05 -20.57
N ASN A 216 -28.38 11.26 -19.99
CA ASN A 216 -29.30 12.30 -20.43
C ASN A 216 -28.65 13.35 -21.36
N ASP A 217 -27.38 13.17 -21.75
CA ASP A 217 -26.59 14.13 -22.54
C ASP A 217 -26.65 15.55 -21.96
N ALA A 218 -26.55 15.65 -20.63
CA ALA A 218 -26.69 16.89 -19.89
C ALA A 218 -25.34 17.40 -19.37
N ASP A 219 -25.09 18.70 -19.54
CA ASP A 219 -23.84 19.36 -19.13
C ASP A 219 -23.96 20.18 -17.83
N VAL A 220 -25.14 20.19 -17.21
CA VAL A 220 -25.44 21.01 -16.03
C VAL A 220 -25.95 20.14 -14.89
N ILE A 221 -25.33 20.24 -13.73
CA ILE A 221 -25.79 19.55 -12.52
C ILE A 221 -26.97 20.34 -11.94
N SER A 222 -28.19 19.88 -12.22
CA SER A 222 -29.43 20.44 -11.67
C SER A 222 -29.92 19.65 -10.46
N VAL A 223 -30.91 20.19 -9.74
CA VAL A 223 -31.52 19.50 -8.58
C VAL A 223 -32.19 18.20 -9.01
N GLU A 224 -32.82 18.17 -10.17
CA GLU A 224 -33.49 16.98 -10.74
C GLU A 224 -32.49 15.85 -11.01
N ILE A 225 -31.29 16.19 -11.50
CA ILE A 225 -30.22 15.21 -11.72
C ILE A 225 -29.71 14.64 -10.40
N VAL A 226 -29.58 15.48 -9.37
CA VAL A 226 -29.19 15.02 -8.03
C VAL A 226 -30.25 14.10 -7.42
N GLU A 227 -31.54 14.41 -7.57
CA GLU A 227 -32.62 13.50 -7.14
C GLU A 227 -32.61 12.19 -7.93
N ALA A 228 -32.50 12.24 -9.25
CA ALA A 228 -32.45 11.04 -10.09
C ALA A 228 -31.25 10.14 -9.74
N ALA A 229 -30.09 10.75 -9.45
CA ALA A 229 -28.91 10.05 -8.99
C ALA A 229 -29.12 9.39 -7.62
N ARG A 230 -29.80 10.08 -6.71
CA ARG A 230 -30.19 9.54 -5.40
C ARG A 230 -31.17 8.38 -5.51
N ASP A 231 -32.19 8.49 -6.35
CA ASP A 231 -33.21 7.44 -6.52
C ASP A 231 -32.61 6.18 -7.17
N SER A 232 -31.59 6.37 -8.01
CA SER A 232 -30.80 5.27 -8.60
C SER A 232 -29.85 4.60 -7.60
N LEU A 233 -29.57 5.24 -6.47
CA LEU A 233 -28.75 4.64 -5.42
C LEU A 233 -29.61 3.72 -4.56
N VAL A 234 -29.21 2.44 -4.52
CA VAL A 234 -29.57 1.56 -3.41
C VAL A 234 -28.82 2.08 -2.16
N ILE A 235 -29.43 3.03 -1.49
CA ILE A 235 -29.11 3.43 -0.14
C ILE A 235 -29.81 2.40 0.73
N GLY A 236 -29.05 1.44 1.29
CA GLY A 236 -29.58 0.67 2.41
C GLY A 236 -30.00 1.67 3.48
N GLN A 237 -31.31 1.74 3.77
CA GLN A 237 -31.78 2.55 4.88
C GLN A 237 -31.05 2.08 6.13
N ALA A 238 -30.32 2.98 6.77
CA ALA A 238 -29.64 2.72 8.03
C ALA A 238 -30.67 2.47 9.14
#